data_AF-A0A2H6JWS7-F1
#
_entry.id   AF-A0A2H6JWS7-F1
#
_cell.length_a   1.000
_cell.length_b   1.000
_cell.length_c   1.000
_cell.angle_alpha   90.00
_cell.angle_beta   90.00
_cell.angle_gamma   90.00
#
_symmetry.space_group_name_H-M   'P 1'
#
loop_
_entity.id
_entity.type
_entity.pdbx_description
1 polymer ?
#
loop_
_entity_poly.entity_id
_entity_poly.type
_entity_poly.pdbx_seq_one_letter_code
_entity_poly.pdbx_strand_id
1 'polypeptide(L)'
;MLLREATPEERRLYYLEEWKASYLPDYITGSLTMREFAFDYNGEGPKDRYRNFVSLTQFEGHMVSSQPYAAYSSVAFYKEPQKRSGWLSAELVFDIDAKDLPVRSCNCRKGDVCEVCMGEAKEFVLSISDTLRDIFSLKDIKFVYSGRGYHIRVFDEEVLTLSSQERAELLDYVAGNVVPEKENLKGRYPELFIKKAIKILPLFTADVMKEFDQPAVRVHRVHRLLKYLPDVLEDIENGSFRKFREILSNKTYLSLLETIREVNAGMVDAKVTVDVKRILRLPGSLHSKVSMICTPVKNLESFDPFRDAVPRFVMER
;
A
#
# COMPACT_ATOMS: atom_id res chain seq x y z
N MET A 1 1.58 -21.72 -2.58
CA MET A 1 0.14 -21.76 -2.24
C MET A 1 -0.66 -21.11 -3.36
N LEU A 2 -1.77 -21.70 -3.82
CA LEU A 2 -2.57 -21.13 -4.91
C LEU A 2 -3.61 -20.16 -4.34
N LEU A 3 -3.41 -18.86 -4.55
CA LEU A 3 -4.40 -17.83 -4.22
C LEU A 3 -5.63 -18.00 -5.12
N ARG A 4 -6.79 -18.21 -4.51
CA ARG A 4 -8.07 -18.35 -5.21
C ARG A 4 -9.19 -17.72 -4.42
N GLU A 5 -10.32 -17.59 -5.09
CA GLU A 5 -11.56 -17.13 -4.47
C GLU A 5 -12.13 -18.16 -3.49
N ALA A 6 -12.52 -17.69 -2.31
CA ALA A 6 -13.17 -18.46 -1.26
C ALA A 6 -14.64 -18.70 -1.61
N THR A 7 -15.04 -19.96 -1.55
CA THR A 7 -16.42 -20.41 -1.68
C THR A 7 -17.27 -19.90 -0.51
N PRO A 8 -18.61 -19.88 -0.64
CA PRO A 8 -19.49 -19.56 0.48
C PRO A 8 -19.26 -20.43 1.72
N GLU A 9 -18.96 -21.73 1.52
CA GLU A 9 -18.68 -22.65 2.62
C GLU A 9 -17.34 -22.34 3.31
N GLU A 10 -16.29 -22.03 2.55
CA GLU A 10 -15.00 -21.59 3.14
C GLU A 10 -15.14 -20.30 3.94
N ARG A 11 -15.97 -19.34 3.48
CA ARG A 11 -16.28 -18.13 4.27
C ARG A 11 -17.04 -18.47 5.55
N ARG A 12 -18.00 -19.39 5.48
CA ARG A 12 -18.72 -19.88 6.64
C ARG A 12 -17.78 -20.51 7.65
N LEU A 13 -16.91 -21.43 7.23
CA LEU A 13 -15.90 -22.06 8.08
C LEU A 13 -15.02 -20.99 8.76
N TYR A 14 -14.53 -20.02 7.99
CA TYR A 14 -13.74 -18.94 8.55
C TYR A 14 -14.49 -18.15 9.64
N TYR A 15 -15.68 -17.62 9.32
CA TYR A 15 -16.39 -16.73 10.25
C TYR A 15 -17.06 -17.44 11.44
N LEU A 16 -17.41 -18.72 11.31
CA LEU A 16 -18.03 -19.49 12.39
C LEU A 16 -17.00 -20.19 13.29
N GLU A 17 -15.87 -20.66 12.74
CA GLU A 17 -14.96 -21.57 13.45
C GLU A 17 -13.58 -21.00 13.75
N GLU A 18 -13.13 -19.99 13.00
CA GLU A 18 -11.78 -19.45 13.10
C GLU A 18 -11.72 -17.98 13.52
N TRP A 19 -12.58 -17.15 12.94
CA TRP A 19 -12.63 -15.72 13.18
C TRP A 19 -13.03 -15.43 14.62
N LYS A 20 -12.39 -14.43 15.22
CA LYS A 20 -12.70 -13.95 16.57
C LYS A 20 -12.65 -12.44 16.59
N ALA A 21 -13.50 -11.81 17.41
CA ALA A 21 -13.45 -10.37 17.63
C ALA A 21 -12.05 -9.87 18.09
N SER A 22 -11.27 -10.71 18.78
CA SER A 22 -9.90 -10.42 19.20
C SER A 22 -8.89 -10.29 18.05
N TYR A 23 -9.27 -10.62 16.81
CA TYR A 23 -8.43 -10.35 15.62
C TYR A 23 -8.49 -8.87 15.21
N LEU A 24 -9.49 -8.13 15.68
CA LEU A 24 -9.53 -6.69 15.52
C LEU A 24 -8.43 -6.06 16.36
N PRO A 25 -7.61 -5.18 15.80
CA PRO A 25 -6.61 -4.46 16.56
C PRO A 25 -7.26 -3.37 17.43
N ASP A 26 -6.57 -3.00 18.52
CA ASP A 26 -7.09 -2.06 19.53
C ASP A 26 -7.50 -0.70 18.94
N TYR A 27 -6.81 -0.22 17.90
CA TYR A 27 -7.14 1.04 17.24
C TYR A 27 -8.47 0.99 16.46
N ILE A 28 -8.99 -0.20 16.14
CA ILE A 28 -10.34 -0.38 15.59
C ILE A 28 -11.36 -0.53 16.71
N THR A 29 -11.09 -1.39 17.71
CA THR A 29 -12.05 -1.65 18.80
C THR A 29 -12.25 -0.43 19.69
N GLY A 30 -11.18 0.31 20.01
CA GLY A 30 -11.20 1.53 20.81
C GLY A 30 -11.91 2.72 20.15
N SER A 31 -12.19 2.64 18.85
CA SER A 31 -12.89 3.69 18.10
C SER A 31 -14.10 3.17 17.31
N LEU A 32 -14.59 1.98 17.68
CA LEU A 32 -15.68 1.28 17.01
C LEU A 32 -16.91 2.18 16.80
N THR A 33 -17.33 2.88 17.86
CA THR A 33 -18.54 3.73 17.87
C THR A 33 -18.41 4.97 16.98
N MET A 34 -17.19 5.38 16.62
CA MET A 34 -16.93 6.57 15.80
C MET A 34 -16.73 6.24 14.32
N ARG A 35 -16.74 4.96 13.94
CA ARG A 35 -16.46 4.52 12.56
C ARG A 35 -17.73 4.13 11.82
N GLU A 36 -17.68 4.38 10.51
CA GLU A 36 -18.56 3.71 9.57
C GLU A 36 -17.97 2.33 9.28
N PHE A 37 -18.84 1.33 9.18
CA PHE A 37 -18.54 0.02 8.64
C PHE A 37 -19.29 -0.20 7.33
N ALA A 38 -18.69 -1.02 6.48
CA ALA A 38 -19.27 -1.39 5.21
C ALA A 38 -18.99 -2.86 4.89
N PHE A 39 -19.92 -3.48 4.18
CA PHE A 39 -19.88 -4.90 3.88
C PHE A 39 -20.21 -5.16 2.41
N ASP A 40 -19.46 -6.09 1.84
CA ASP A 40 -19.75 -6.77 0.59
C ASP A 40 -20.14 -8.21 0.93
N TYR A 41 -21.30 -8.67 0.47
CA TYR A 41 -21.80 -10.00 0.75
C TYR A 41 -21.62 -10.97 -0.42
N ASN A 42 -21.44 -10.46 -1.64
CA ASN A 42 -21.50 -11.25 -2.87
C ASN A 42 -20.35 -11.01 -3.86
N GLY A 43 -19.39 -10.14 -3.52
CA GLY A 43 -18.25 -9.81 -4.36
C GLY A 43 -18.52 -8.68 -5.36
N GLU A 44 -19.65 -7.98 -5.24
CA GLU A 44 -20.02 -6.85 -6.12
C GLU A 44 -19.61 -5.48 -5.56
N GLY A 45 -18.81 -5.48 -4.49
CA GLY A 45 -18.34 -4.29 -3.79
C GLY A 45 -19.15 -3.96 -2.52
N PRO A 46 -18.64 -3.04 -1.69
CA PRO A 46 -19.22 -2.72 -0.39
C PRO A 46 -20.49 -1.86 -0.51
N LYS A 47 -21.60 -2.47 -0.92
CA LYS A 47 -22.89 -1.79 -1.11
C LYS A 47 -23.64 -1.55 0.19
N ASP A 48 -23.47 -2.41 1.20
CA ASP A 48 -23.99 -2.16 2.54
C ASP A 48 -23.05 -1.17 3.23
N ARG A 49 -23.46 0.11 3.28
CA ARG A 49 -22.68 1.25 3.77
C ARG A 49 -23.34 1.87 4.99
N TYR A 50 -22.60 2.74 5.68
CA TYR A 50 -23.11 3.55 6.79
C TYR A 50 -23.59 2.72 7.99
N ARG A 51 -23.03 1.52 8.17
CA ARG A 51 -23.24 0.73 9.38
C ARG A 51 -22.42 1.33 10.52
N ASN A 52 -22.94 1.26 11.73
CA ASN A 52 -22.25 1.63 12.94
C ASN A 52 -22.62 0.63 14.04
N PHE A 53 -21.67 0.35 14.93
CA PHE A 53 -21.84 -0.62 16.00
C PHE A 53 -21.51 0.04 17.33
N VAL A 54 -22.41 -0.13 18.30
CA VAL A 54 -22.25 0.50 19.62
C VAL A 54 -21.49 -0.40 20.61
N SER A 55 -21.28 -1.67 20.26
CA SER A 55 -20.51 -2.62 21.07
C SER A 55 -19.83 -3.67 20.21
N LEU A 56 -18.72 -4.21 20.72
CA LEU A 56 -17.97 -5.28 20.07
C LEU A 56 -18.82 -6.55 19.90
N THR A 57 -19.69 -6.85 20.86
CA THR A 57 -20.63 -7.99 20.79
C THR A 57 -21.61 -7.85 19.62
N GLN A 58 -22.15 -6.65 19.39
CA GLN A 58 -23.03 -6.41 18.23
C GLN A 58 -22.27 -6.56 16.91
N PHE A 59 -21.04 -6.06 16.87
CA PHE A 59 -20.16 -6.20 15.70
C PHE A 59 -19.84 -7.67 15.40
N GLU A 60 -19.43 -8.42 16.41
CA GLU A 60 -19.14 -9.86 16.32
C GLU A 60 -20.35 -10.66 15.83
N GLY A 61 -21.52 -10.45 16.43
CA GLY A 61 -22.76 -11.09 15.98
C GLY A 61 -23.11 -10.80 14.52
N HIS A 62 -22.79 -9.60 14.02
CA HIS A 62 -22.98 -9.28 12.60
C HIS A 62 -21.99 -10.00 11.69
N MET A 63 -20.70 -10.06 12.05
CA MET A 63 -19.68 -10.74 11.25
C MET A 63 -19.99 -12.24 11.12
N VAL A 64 -20.35 -12.88 12.23
CA VAL A 64 -20.69 -14.32 12.30
C VAL A 64 -21.96 -14.65 11.53
N SER A 65 -22.99 -13.80 11.63
CA SER A 65 -24.29 -14.05 10.97
C SER A 65 -24.28 -13.72 9.48
N SER A 66 -23.53 -12.69 9.05
CA SER A 66 -23.53 -12.23 7.66
C SER A 66 -22.45 -12.85 6.78
N GLN A 67 -21.37 -13.38 7.37
CA GLN A 67 -20.28 -14.09 6.68
C GLN A 67 -19.81 -13.37 5.41
N PRO A 68 -19.43 -12.08 5.54
CA PRO A 68 -19.31 -11.20 4.39
C PRO A 68 -18.22 -11.66 3.44
N TYR A 69 -18.41 -11.41 2.15
CA TYR A 69 -17.36 -11.56 1.14
C TYR A 69 -16.16 -10.63 1.45
N ALA A 70 -16.46 -9.41 1.90
CA ALA A 70 -15.46 -8.47 2.39
C ALA A 70 -16.08 -7.54 3.44
N ALA A 71 -15.30 -7.22 4.47
CA ALA A 71 -15.67 -6.23 5.49
C ALA A 71 -14.71 -5.04 5.46
N TYR A 72 -15.23 -3.86 5.76
CA TYR A 72 -14.49 -2.61 5.70
C TYR A 72 -14.84 -1.72 6.88
N SER A 73 -13.92 -0.83 7.23
CA SER A 73 -14.12 0.25 8.19
C SER A 73 -13.65 1.55 7.56
N SER A 74 -14.29 2.66 7.90
CA SER A 74 -13.78 3.99 7.60
C SER A 74 -12.45 4.19 8.28
N VAL A 75 -11.56 4.91 7.59
CA VAL A 75 -10.37 5.54 8.19
C VAL A 75 -10.73 6.82 8.94
N ALA A 76 -11.92 7.35 8.65
CA ALA A 76 -12.49 8.53 9.27
C ALA A 76 -13.25 8.23 10.56
N PHE A 77 -13.26 9.21 11.45
CA PHE A 77 -14.02 9.24 12.68
C PHE A 77 -15.14 10.27 12.57
N TYR A 78 -16.33 9.93 13.04
CA TYR A 78 -17.54 10.75 12.93
C TYR A 78 -18.28 10.84 14.27
N LYS A 79 -19.00 11.94 14.49
CA LYS A 79 -20.02 12.04 15.54
C LYS A 79 -21.25 11.18 15.23
N GLU A 80 -21.63 11.10 13.95
CA GLU A 80 -22.76 10.29 13.47
C GLU A 80 -22.33 9.43 12.27
N PRO A 81 -21.65 8.29 12.51
CA PRO A 81 -21.06 7.49 11.43
C PRO A 81 -22.09 6.91 10.44
N GLN A 82 -23.30 6.62 10.92
CA GLN A 82 -24.43 6.15 10.11
C GLN A 82 -24.97 7.19 9.12
N LYS A 83 -24.56 8.45 9.24
CA LYS A 83 -24.85 9.53 8.28
C LYS A 83 -23.57 10.06 7.62
N ARG A 84 -22.38 9.60 8.06
CA ARG A 84 -21.07 10.20 7.77
C ARG A 84 -21.05 11.72 8.00
N SER A 85 -21.79 12.18 9.02
CA SER A 85 -21.88 13.58 9.43
C SER A 85 -21.09 13.84 10.70
N GLY A 86 -20.70 15.11 10.91
CA GLY A 86 -19.85 15.50 12.01
C GLY A 86 -18.48 14.81 11.95
N TRP A 87 -17.81 14.88 10.80
CA TRP A 87 -16.43 14.40 10.65
C TRP A 87 -15.53 15.03 11.72
N LEU A 88 -14.76 14.20 12.41
CA LEU A 88 -13.88 14.58 13.50
C LEU A 88 -12.43 14.65 13.03
N SER A 89 -11.96 13.56 12.45
CA SER A 89 -10.61 13.38 11.92
C SER A 89 -10.55 12.11 11.06
N ALA A 90 -9.39 11.81 10.47
CA ALA A 90 -9.17 10.56 9.74
C ALA A 90 -7.71 10.09 9.84
N GLU A 91 -7.49 8.78 9.94
CA GLU A 91 -6.16 8.19 9.80
C GLU A 91 -5.49 8.67 8.50
N LEU A 92 -4.19 8.94 8.53
CA LEU A 92 -3.42 9.06 7.29
C LEU A 92 -3.09 7.66 6.80
N VAL A 93 -3.48 7.35 5.56
CA VAL A 93 -3.37 5.99 5.02
C VAL A 93 -2.66 5.94 3.68
N PHE A 94 -1.91 4.87 3.44
CA PHE A 94 -1.30 4.55 2.15
C PHE A 94 -1.67 3.11 1.80
N ASP A 95 -2.07 2.88 0.56
CA ASP A 95 -2.42 1.54 0.05
C ASP A 95 -1.51 1.17 -1.10
N ILE A 96 -0.75 0.10 -0.89
CA ILE A 96 0.21 -0.46 -1.84
C ILE A 96 -0.35 -1.83 -2.25
N ASP A 97 -0.95 -1.90 -3.44
CA ASP A 97 -1.54 -3.14 -3.96
C ASP A 97 -0.57 -3.85 -4.92
N ALA A 98 -0.12 -5.05 -4.55
CA ALA A 98 0.86 -5.81 -5.32
C ALA A 98 0.36 -6.21 -6.72
N LYS A 99 -0.97 -6.21 -6.93
CA LYS A 99 -1.59 -6.55 -8.21
C LYS A 99 -1.46 -5.43 -9.25
N ASP A 100 -1.30 -4.19 -8.77
CA ASP A 100 -1.27 -2.96 -9.57
C ASP A 100 0.12 -2.32 -9.59
N LEU A 101 1.16 -3.01 -9.08
CA LEU A 101 2.52 -2.48 -9.15
C LEU A 101 2.90 -2.19 -10.60
N PRO A 102 3.32 -0.95 -10.92
CA PRO A 102 3.68 -0.53 -12.26
C PRO A 102 4.86 -1.31 -12.83
N VAL A 103 5.77 -1.74 -11.94
CA VAL A 103 6.92 -2.58 -12.28
C VAL A 103 7.05 -3.67 -11.23
N ARG A 104 7.31 -4.89 -11.68
CA ARG A 104 7.53 -6.08 -10.83
C ARG A 104 8.37 -7.10 -11.56
N SER A 105 9.19 -7.87 -10.83
CA SER A 105 10.07 -8.89 -11.44
C SER A 105 9.35 -10.19 -11.81
N CYS A 106 8.13 -10.39 -11.33
CA CYS A 106 7.32 -11.56 -11.67
C CYS A 106 6.42 -11.34 -12.91
N ASN A 107 6.05 -12.43 -13.58
CA ASN A 107 5.16 -12.42 -14.74
C ASN A 107 3.70 -12.76 -14.38
N CYS A 108 3.24 -12.32 -13.21
CA CYS A 108 1.85 -12.51 -12.79
C CYS A 108 0.90 -11.87 -13.82
N ARG A 109 -0.25 -12.52 -14.07
CA ARG A 109 -1.29 -11.93 -14.90
C ARG A 109 -1.84 -10.67 -14.23
N LYS A 110 -2.51 -9.82 -15.01
CA LYS A 110 -3.15 -8.62 -14.48
C LYS A 110 -4.19 -8.99 -13.43
N GLY A 111 -4.07 -8.42 -12.24
CA GLY A 111 -4.96 -8.70 -11.11
C GLY A 111 -4.54 -9.86 -10.20
N ASP A 112 -3.59 -10.69 -10.64
CA ASP A 112 -2.99 -11.76 -9.84
C ASP A 112 -1.78 -11.25 -9.05
N VAL A 113 -1.52 -11.91 -7.92
CA VAL A 113 -0.36 -11.65 -7.05
C VAL A 113 0.35 -12.95 -6.68
N CYS A 114 1.63 -12.86 -6.34
CA CYS A 114 2.46 -13.96 -5.85
C CYS A 114 3.43 -13.45 -4.78
N GLU A 115 4.23 -14.35 -4.22
CA GLU A 115 5.23 -14.05 -3.20
C GLU A 115 6.22 -12.96 -3.62
N VAL A 116 6.62 -12.96 -4.90
CA VAL A 116 7.58 -11.99 -5.45
C VAL A 116 7.02 -10.57 -5.43
N CYS A 117 5.87 -10.31 -6.07
CA CYS A 117 5.31 -8.95 -6.10
C CYS A 117 4.78 -8.51 -4.73
N MET A 118 4.38 -9.45 -3.86
CA MET A 118 4.07 -9.15 -2.46
C MET A 118 5.32 -8.68 -1.70
N GLY A 119 6.47 -9.33 -1.91
CA GLY A 119 7.77 -8.90 -1.38
C GLY A 119 8.20 -7.53 -1.89
N GLU A 120 8.05 -7.27 -3.19
CA GLU A 120 8.34 -5.96 -3.79
C GLU A 120 7.42 -4.85 -3.26
N ALA A 121 6.12 -5.13 -3.09
CA ALA A 121 5.21 -4.21 -2.42
C ALA A 121 5.66 -3.92 -0.98
N LYS A 122 6.08 -4.95 -0.24
CA LYS A 122 6.59 -4.82 1.14
C LYS A 122 7.83 -3.92 1.23
N GLU A 123 8.76 -4.04 0.27
CA GLU A 123 9.93 -3.16 0.18
C GLU A 123 9.56 -1.69 0.00
N PHE A 124 8.49 -1.42 -0.73
CA PHE A 124 7.98 -0.05 -0.91
C PHE A 124 7.29 0.47 0.35
N VAL A 125 6.54 -0.39 1.05
CA VAL A 125 5.93 -0.08 2.35
C VAL A 125 7.00 0.27 3.39
N LEU A 126 8.09 -0.50 3.46
CA LEU A 126 9.26 -0.20 4.30
C LEU A 126 9.84 1.18 3.95
N SER A 127 10.05 1.46 2.66
CA SER A 127 10.57 2.77 2.23
C SER A 127 9.67 3.95 2.63
N ILE A 128 8.34 3.81 2.52
CA ILE A 128 7.41 4.86 2.99
C ILE A 128 7.47 4.97 4.51
N SER A 129 7.45 3.85 5.24
CA SER A 129 7.55 3.80 6.70
C SER A 129 8.80 4.54 7.20
N ASP A 130 9.97 4.23 6.64
CA ASP A 130 11.22 4.87 7.03
C ASP A 130 11.16 6.38 6.78
N THR A 131 10.58 6.81 5.67
CA THR A 131 10.40 8.24 5.38
C THR A 131 9.48 8.92 6.40
N LEU A 132 8.34 8.31 6.73
CA LEU A 132 7.40 8.84 7.73
C LEU A 132 8.07 8.96 9.11
N ARG A 133 8.92 8.00 9.50
CA ARG A 133 9.63 8.00 10.78
C ARG A 133 10.81 8.97 10.80
N ASP A 134 11.71 8.88 9.84
CA ASP A 134 13.00 9.58 9.88
C ASP A 134 12.88 11.04 9.46
N ILE A 135 11.98 11.34 8.52
CA ILE A 135 11.81 12.67 7.96
C ILE A 135 10.72 13.43 8.70
N PHE A 136 9.54 12.80 8.85
CA PHE A 136 8.36 13.42 9.45
C PHE A 136 8.21 13.13 10.95
N SER A 137 9.09 12.31 11.55
CA SER A 137 9.06 12.00 13.00
C SER A 137 7.76 11.35 13.49
N LEU A 138 6.98 10.75 12.59
CA LEU A 138 5.71 10.08 12.91
C LEU A 138 5.99 8.73 13.57
N LYS A 139 5.30 8.45 14.68
CA LYS A 139 5.61 7.31 15.55
C LYS A 139 4.53 6.26 15.52
N ASP A 140 3.26 6.67 15.51
CA ASP A 140 2.12 5.78 15.60
C ASP A 140 1.69 5.25 14.23
N ILE A 141 2.56 4.43 13.66
CA ILE A 141 2.39 3.80 12.35
C ILE A 141 2.05 2.33 12.55
N LYS A 142 0.92 1.89 11.97
CA LYS A 142 0.44 0.51 11.95
C LYS A 142 0.44 -0.02 10.52
N PHE A 143 0.72 -1.31 10.40
CA PHE A 143 0.72 -2.01 9.12
C PHE A 143 -0.38 -3.06 9.09
N VAL A 144 -1.00 -3.24 7.93
CA VAL A 144 -2.00 -4.28 7.70
C VAL A 144 -1.71 -4.93 6.36
N TYR A 145 -1.56 -6.24 6.34
CA TYR A 145 -1.63 -6.99 5.09
C TYR A 145 -3.09 -7.04 4.65
N SER A 146 -3.38 -6.51 3.46
CA SER A 146 -4.75 -6.37 2.97
C SER A 146 -5.26 -7.62 2.24
N GLY A 147 -4.41 -8.63 2.03
CA GLY A 147 -4.70 -9.82 1.22
C GLY A 147 -4.00 -9.82 -0.14
N ARG A 148 -3.80 -8.65 -0.76
CA ARG A 148 -3.07 -8.51 -2.04
C ARG A 148 -2.01 -7.41 -2.01
N GLY A 149 -1.74 -6.89 -0.84
CA GLY A 149 -0.90 -5.71 -0.65
C GLY A 149 -0.88 -5.33 0.81
N TYR A 150 -0.55 -4.08 1.08
CA TYR A 150 -0.40 -3.58 2.44
C TYR A 150 -1.03 -2.20 2.58
N HIS A 151 -1.60 -1.96 3.75
CA HIS A 151 -1.98 -0.64 4.20
C HIS A 151 -0.99 -0.16 5.25
N ILE A 152 -0.55 1.09 5.12
CA ILE A 152 0.06 1.87 6.19
C ILE A 152 -1.02 2.75 6.78
N ARG A 153 -1.16 2.77 8.10
CA ARG A 153 -2.11 3.62 8.84
C ARG A 153 -1.36 4.40 9.90
N VAL A 154 -1.47 5.72 9.87
CA VAL A 154 -0.78 6.63 10.78
C VAL A 154 -1.79 7.37 11.65
N PHE A 155 -1.53 7.38 12.95
CA PHE A 155 -2.46 7.87 13.99
C PHE A 155 -1.92 9.06 14.77
N ASP A 156 -0.71 9.55 14.48
CA ASP A 156 -0.15 10.75 15.12
C ASP A 156 -1.12 11.94 14.99
N GLU A 157 -1.36 12.67 16.08
CA GLU A 157 -2.40 13.71 16.17
C GLU A 157 -2.27 14.77 15.07
N GLU A 158 -1.03 15.14 14.75
CA GLU A 158 -0.68 16.12 13.72
C GLU A 158 -1.12 15.74 12.29
N VAL A 159 -1.29 14.45 12.00
CA VAL A 159 -1.73 14.00 10.66
C VAL A 159 -3.23 13.72 10.56
N LEU A 160 -3.92 13.59 11.70
CA LEU A 160 -5.32 13.17 11.76
C LEU A 160 -6.27 14.21 11.15
N THR A 161 -5.91 15.48 11.18
CA THR A 161 -6.74 16.59 10.66
C THR A 161 -6.29 17.13 9.32
N LEU A 162 -5.26 16.54 8.69
CA LEU A 162 -4.79 16.98 7.38
C LEU A 162 -5.92 16.95 6.34
N SER A 163 -6.00 18.03 5.57
CA SER A 163 -6.88 18.15 4.41
C SER A 163 -6.47 17.20 3.30
N SER A 164 -7.37 16.99 2.33
CA SER A 164 -7.06 16.20 1.13
C SER A 164 -5.87 16.74 0.34
N GLN A 165 -5.65 18.07 0.36
CA GLN A 165 -4.51 18.69 -0.33
C GLN A 165 -3.20 18.40 0.39
N GLU A 166 -3.14 18.63 1.71
CA GLU A 166 -1.93 18.36 2.50
C GLU A 166 -1.55 16.86 2.45
N ARG A 167 -2.55 15.96 2.42
CA ARG A 167 -2.35 14.53 2.22
C ARG A 167 -1.75 14.21 0.84
N ALA A 168 -2.15 14.92 -0.20
CA ALA A 168 -1.59 14.77 -1.54
C ALA A 168 -0.13 15.24 -1.59
N GLU A 169 0.19 16.38 -0.97
CA GLU A 169 1.57 16.89 -0.89
C GLU A 169 2.49 15.95 -0.11
N LEU A 170 2.01 15.42 1.01
CA LEU A 170 2.75 14.43 1.79
C LEU A 170 2.92 13.12 1.00
N LEU A 171 1.88 12.65 0.31
CA LEU A 171 1.95 11.50 -0.59
C LEU A 171 3.04 11.70 -1.67
N ASP A 172 3.06 12.86 -2.32
CA ASP A 172 4.05 13.18 -3.36
C ASP A 172 5.48 13.09 -2.83
N TYR A 173 5.68 13.52 -1.58
CA TYR A 173 6.96 13.39 -0.90
C TYR A 173 7.31 11.91 -0.62
N VAL A 174 6.47 11.18 0.11
CA VAL A 174 6.83 9.83 0.57
C VAL A 174 6.86 8.79 -0.56
N ALA A 175 6.07 9.00 -1.62
CA ALA A 175 6.09 8.17 -2.82
C ALA A 175 7.31 8.47 -3.71
N GLY A 176 7.86 9.69 -3.68
CA GLY A 176 8.88 10.13 -4.62
C GLY A 176 8.29 10.55 -5.97
N ASN A 177 7.16 11.26 -5.94
CA ASN A 177 6.39 11.71 -7.12
C ASN A 177 6.79 13.11 -7.63
N VAL A 178 7.91 13.66 -7.17
CA VAL A 178 8.45 14.94 -7.65
C VAL A 178 9.86 14.70 -8.12
N VAL A 179 10.18 15.13 -9.34
CA VAL A 179 11.55 15.09 -9.84
C VAL A 179 12.36 16.16 -9.08
N PRO A 180 13.47 15.81 -8.42
CA PRO A 180 14.31 16.79 -7.74
C PRO A 180 14.83 17.87 -8.69
N GLU A 181 14.85 19.13 -8.24
CA GLU A 181 15.44 20.22 -9.01
C GLU A 181 16.95 19.98 -9.26
N LYS A 182 17.41 20.34 -10.46
CA LYS A 182 18.66 19.83 -11.09
C LYS A 182 19.97 20.20 -10.38
N GLU A 183 19.95 21.08 -9.38
CA GLU A 183 21.15 21.79 -8.92
C GLU A 183 21.49 21.55 -7.44
N ASN A 184 20.60 20.97 -6.64
CA ASN A 184 20.93 20.64 -5.25
C ASN A 184 20.39 19.27 -4.85
N LEU A 185 21.22 18.25 -5.12
CA LEU A 185 20.92 16.85 -4.83
C LEU A 185 21.35 16.46 -3.41
N LYS A 186 21.88 17.40 -2.63
CA LYS A 186 22.06 17.24 -1.20
C LYS A 186 20.76 17.57 -0.49
N GLY A 187 20.27 16.62 0.30
CA GLY A 187 19.07 16.80 1.10
C GLY A 187 18.18 15.57 1.11
N ARG A 188 17.28 15.57 2.09
CA ARG A 188 16.42 14.43 2.43
C ARG A 188 15.59 13.91 1.24
N TYR A 189 15.05 14.82 0.41
CA TYR A 189 14.16 14.42 -0.69
C TYR A 189 14.88 13.86 -1.93
N PRO A 190 15.90 14.53 -2.50
CA PRO A 190 16.68 13.93 -3.58
C PRO A 190 17.22 12.55 -3.23
N GLU A 191 17.76 12.36 -2.02
CA GLU A 191 18.27 11.06 -1.55
C GLU A 191 17.17 10.00 -1.51
N LEU A 192 15.97 10.33 -1.03
CA LEU A 192 14.81 9.44 -1.04
C LEU A 192 14.43 9.02 -2.48
N PHE A 193 14.29 10.00 -3.38
CA PHE A 193 13.92 9.76 -4.77
C PHE A 193 14.90 8.78 -5.44
N ILE A 194 16.19 8.96 -5.16
CA ILE A 194 17.23 8.10 -5.72
C ILE A 194 17.23 6.70 -5.13
N LYS A 195 17.12 6.58 -3.79
CA LYS A 195 17.03 5.27 -3.12
C LYS A 195 15.89 4.44 -3.72
N LYS A 196 14.75 5.06 -4.05
CA LYS A 196 13.65 4.41 -4.77
C LYS A 196 14.03 4.07 -6.21
N ALA A 197 14.63 5.01 -6.95
CA ALA A 197 15.11 4.79 -8.32
C ALA A 197 15.99 3.53 -8.45
N ILE A 198 16.91 3.34 -7.51
CA ILE A 198 17.82 2.20 -7.46
C ILE A 198 17.07 0.87 -7.36
N LYS A 199 15.99 0.82 -6.58
CA LYS A 199 15.17 -0.40 -6.42
C LYS A 199 14.37 -0.71 -7.69
N ILE A 200 13.89 0.32 -8.41
CA ILE A 200 13.00 0.12 -9.57
C ILE A 200 13.75 -0.04 -10.90
N LEU A 201 14.92 0.58 -11.07
CA LEU A 201 15.68 0.55 -12.33
C LEU A 201 16.00 -0.88 -12.82
N PRO A 202 16.37 -1.85 -11.95
CA PRO A 202 16.58 -3.23 -12.35
C PRO A 202 15.33 -3.91 -12.92
N LEU A 203 14.13 -3.39 -12.65
CA LEU A 203 12.85 -3.92 -13.11
C LEU A 203 12.46 -3.39 -14.49
N PHE A 204 13.20 -2.44 -15.06
CA PHE A 204 12.86 -1.82 -16.34
C PHE A 204 13.22 -2.73 -17.50
N THR A 205 12.19 -3.35 -18.08
CA THR A 205 12.28 -4.17 -19.30
C THR A 205 11.82 -3.41 -20.54
N ALA A 206 11.97 -4.02 -21.72
CA ALA A 206 11.42 -3.47 -22.95
C ALA A 206 9.91 -3.26 -22.93
N ASP A 207 9.18 -4.12 -22.23
CA ASP A 207 7.73 -4.02 -22.16
C ASP A 207 7.29 -2.98 -21.14
N VAL A 208 7.93 -2.94 -19.97
CA VAL A 208 7.75 -1.85 -18.98
C VAL A 208 7.96 -0.50 -19.66
N MET A 209 9.08 -0.31 -20.37
CA MET A 209 9.41 0.98 -20.99
C MET A 209 8.44 1.40 -22.11
N LYS A 210 7.73 0.46 -22.75
CA LYS A 210 6.68 0.80 -23.73
C LYS A 210 5.42 1.32 -23.05
N GLU A 211 5.10 0.83 -21.85
CA GLU A 211 3.89 1.23 -21.12
C GLU A 211 3.93 2.69 -20.65
N PHE A 212 5.11 3.22 -20.33
CA PHE A 212 5.28 4.59 -19.85
C PHE A 212 5.40 5.64 -20.96
N ASP A 213 5.27 5.28 -22.25
CA ASP A 213 5.33 6.20 -23.41
C ASP A 213 6.50 7.22 -23.37
N GLN A 214 7.69 6.75 -22.97
CA GLN A 214 8.91 7.58 -22.87
C GLN A 214 9.90 7.22 -24.00
N PRO A 215 9.66 7.66 -25.25
CA PRO A 215 10.42 7.24 -26.44
C PRO A 215 11.91 7.61 -26.41
N ALA A 216 12.33 8.50 -25.50
CA ALA A 216 13.72 8.93 -25.34
C ALA A 216 14.57 7.96 -24.49
N VAL A 217 13.95 7.11 -23.66
CA VAL A 217 14.66 6.08 -22.91
C VAL A 217 14.58 4.79 -23.73
N ARG A 218 15.73 4.30 -24.20
CA ARG A 218 15.80 2.99 -24.87
C ARG A 218 16.30 1.95 -23.88
N VAL A 219 15.78 0.73 -23.95
CA VAL A 219 16.15 -0.40 -23.07
C VAL A 219 17.66 -0.62 -22.99
N HIS A 220 18.35 -0.53 -24.12
CA HIS A 220 19.81 -0.67 -24.16
C HIS A 220 20.54 0.40 -23.33
N ARG A 221 19.93 1.59 -23.13
CA ARG A 221 20.49 2.66 -22.28
C ARG A 221 20.28 2.33 -20.81
N VAL A 222 19.13 1.74 -20.45
CA VAL A 222 18.87 1.21 -19.11
C VAL A 222 19.81 0.06 -18.80
N HIS A 223 19.98 -0.91 -19.70
CA HIS A 223 20.98 -1.97 -19.53
C HIS A 223 22.40 -1.42 -19.38
N ARG A 224 22.76 -0.35 -20.10
CA ARG A 224 24.03 0.34 -19.90
C ARG A 224 24.13 0.96 -18.50
N LEU A 225 23.08 1.62 -18.00
CA LEU A 225 23.06 2.12 -16.62
C LEU A 225 23.21 0.99 -15.61
N LEU A 226 22.48 -0.12 -15.78
CA LEU A 226 22.55 -1.28 -14.90
C LEU A 226 23.95 -1.89 -14.87
N LYS A 227 24.66 -1.91 -16.00
CA LYS A 227 26.06 -2.35 -16.08
C LYS A 227 26.99 -1.49 -15.21
N TYR A 228 26.73 -0.18 -15.14
CA TYR A 228 27.49 0.77 -14.33
C TYR A 228 26.76 1.10 -13.02
N LEU A 229 25.79 0.27 -12.59
CA LEU A 229 24.97 0.57 -11.42
C LEU A 229 25.84 0.75 -10.17
N PRO A 230 26.87 -0.06 -9.88
CA PRO A 230 27.74 0.18 -8.72
C PRO A 230 28.39 1.57 -8.74
N ASP A 231 28.96 1.99 -9.87
CA ASP A 231 29.57 3.32 -10.01
C ASP A 231 28.53 4.44 -9.88
N VAL A 232 27.33 4.20 -10.38
CA VAL A 232 26.19 5.11 -10.28
C VAL A 232 25.70 5.23 -8.83
N LEU A 233 25.66 4.12 -8.09
CA LEU A 233 25.32 4.09 -6.66
C LEU A 233 26.35 4.83 -5.84
N GLU A 234 27.63 4.58 -6.08
CA GLU A 234 28.72 5.26 -5.38
C GLU A 234 28.69 6.78 -5.67
N ASP A 235 28.47 7.18 -6.92
CA ASP A 235 28.35 8.59 -7.29
C ASP A 235 27.15 9.24 -6.56
N ILE A 236 26.02 8.54 -6.49
CA ILE A 236 24.80 8.96 -5.78
C ILE A 236 25.03 9.08 -4.27
N GLU A 237 25.66 8.09 -3.65
CA GLU A 237 25.93 8.07 -2.20
C GLU A 237 26.81 9.27 -1.83
N ASN A 238 27.67 9.70 -2.76
CA ASN A 238 28.47 10.91 -2.65
C ASN A 238 27.72 12.21 -3.06
N GLY A 239 26.42 12.13 -3.35
CA GLY A 239 25.57 13.25 -3.71
C GLY A 239 25.75 13.77 -5.14
N SER A 240 26.21 12.92 -6.06
CA SER A 240 26.53 13.25 -7.45
C SER A 240 25.78 12.35 -8.45
N PHE A 241 25.43 12.91 -9.60
CA PHE A 241 24.84 12.20 -10.74
C PHE A 241 25.69 12.38 -11.99
N ARG A 242 26.97 12.69 -11.81
CA ARG A 242 27.94 12.80 -12.90
C ARG A 242 27.93 11.53 -13.75
N LYS A 243 27.89 10.34 -13.14
CA LYS A 243 27.83 9.06 -13.84
C LYS A 243 26.56 8.92 -14.68
N PHE A 244 25.40 9.33 -14.16
CA PHE A 244 24.17 9.38 -14.96
C PHE A 244 24.31 10.27 -16.20
N ARG A 245 24.97 11.43 -16.08
CA ARG A 245 25.19 12.38 -17.19
C ARG A 245 26.29 11.93 -18.15
N GLU A 246 27.29 11.19 -17.69
CA GLU A 246 28.30 10.54 -18.54
C GLU A 246 27.66 9.41 -19.36
N ILE A 247 26.74 8.67 -18.75
CA ILE A 247 26.07 7.53 -19.38
C ILE A 247 24.90 7.98 -20.26
N LEU A 248 24.18 9.06 -19.96
CA LEU A 248 22.98 9.48 -20.69
C LEU A 248 23.09 10.90 -21.21
N SER A 249 22.59 11.15 -22.42
CA SER A 249 22.38 12.53 -22.87
C SER A 249 21.39 13.24 -21.94
N ASN A 250 21.52 14.56 -21.79
CA ASN A 250 20.64 15.36 -20.92
C ASN A 250 19.15 15.10 -21.17
N LYS A 251 18.73 15.00 -22.44
CA LYS A 251 17.34 14.65 -22.79
C LYS A 251 16.91 13.29 -22.23
N THR A 252 17.74 12.27 -22.35
CA THR A 252 17.42 10.92 -21.84
C THR A 252 17.49 10.86 -20.33
N TYR A 253 18.41 11.58 -19.71
CA TYR A 253 18.48 11.70 -18.25
C TYR A 253 17.17 12.26 -17.68
N LEU A 254 16.66 13.37 -18.23
CA LEU A 254 15.40 13.97 -17.77
C LEU A 254 14.20 13.05 -18.00
N SER A 255 14.12 12.43 -19.18
CA SER A 255 13.06 11.46 -19.49
C SER A 255 13.10 10.24 -18.56
N LEU A 256 14.29 9.79 -18.15
CA LEU A 256 14.42 8.71 -17.17
C LEU A 256 13.94 9.13 -15.78
N LEU A 257 14.27 10.34 -15.32
CA LEU A 257 13.76 10.85 -14.05
C LEU A 257 12.24 10.95 -14.04
N GLU A 258 11.63 11.41 -15.14
CA GLU A 258 10.17 11.42 -15.29
C GLU A 258 9.57 10.01 -15.27
N THR A 259 10.23 9.05 -15.92
CA THR A 259 9.80 7.64 -15.89
C THR A 259 9.85 7.08 -14.46
N ILE A 260 10.93 7.36 -13.73
CA ILE A 260 11.09 6.96 -12.32
C ILE A 260 9.98 7.57 -11.46
N ARG A 261 9.70 8.87 -11.65
CA ARG A 261 8.61 9.59 -10.97
C ARG A 261 7.26 8.92 -11.23
N GLU A 262 6.93 8.62 -12.48
CA GLU A 262 5.66 7.97 -12.86
C GLU A 262 5.53 6.57 -12.27
N VAL A 263 6.61 5.79 -12.27
CA VAL A 263 6.65 4.48 -11.62
C VAL A 263 6.45 4.61 -10.12
N ASN A 264 7.17 5.52 -9.46
CA ASN A 264 7.01 5.79 -8.02
C ASN A 264 5.57 6.20 -7.67
N ALA A 265 4.95 7.07 -8.47
CA ALA A 265 3.57 7.52 -8.30
C ALA A 265 2.58 6.37 -8.41
N GLY A 266 2.83 5.42 -9.33
CA GLY A 266 1.98 4.25 -9.54
C GLY A 266 2.08 3.19 -8.43
N MET A 267 3.05 3.28 -7.52
CA MET A 267 3.21 2.30 -6.43
C MET A 267 2.18 2.47 -5.30
N VAL A 268 1.52 3.62 -5.19
CA VAL A 268 0.51 3.90 -4.14
C VAL A 268 -0.81 4.31 -4.80
N ASP A 269 -1.94 3.79 -4.30
CA ASP A 269 -3.25 4.32 -4.70
C ASP A 269 -3.46 5.72 -4.09
N ALA A 270 -3.14 6.76 -4.85
CA ALA A 270 -3.29 8.15 -4.42
C ALA A 270 -4.72 8.48 -3.97
N LYS A 271 -5.75 7.86 -4.56
CA LYS A 271 -7.15 8.12 -4.20
C LYS A 271 -7.47 7.62 -2.79
N VAL A 272 -6.75 6.61 -2.30
CA VAL A 272 -6.89 6.13 -0.92
C VAL A 272 -6.36 7.16 0.06
N THR A 273 -5.18 7.72 -0.20
CA THR A 273 -4.50 8.63 0.73
C THR A 273 -5.22 9.97 0.86
N VAL A 274 -5.71 10.54 -0.25
CA VAL A 274 -6.35 11.87 -0.26
C VAL A 274 -7.80 11.86 0.26
N ASP A 275 -8.48 10.71 0.22
CA ASP A 275 -9.88 10.58 0.64
C ASP A 275 -10.00 10.48 2.17
N VAL A 276 -10.32 11.60 2.81
CA VAL A 276 -10.53 11.70 4.27
C VAL A 276 -11.77 10.95 4.77
N LYS A 277 -12.54 10.32 3.88
CA LYS A 277 -13.70 9.49 4.22
C LYS A 277 -13.59 8.08 3.63
N ARG A 278 -12.37 7.65 3.27
CA ARG A 278 -12.10 6.33 2.69
C ARG A 278 -12.54 5.21 3.63
N ILE A 279 -12.95 4.09 3.06
CA ILE A 279 -13.10 2.82 3.77
C ILE A 279 -11.97 1.89 3.32
N LEU A 280 -11.35 1.21 4.28
CA LEU A 280 -10.32 0.20 4.03
C LEU A 280 -10.77 -1.15 4.55
N ARG A 281 -10.22 -2.20 3.96
CA ARG A 281 -10.51 -3.58 4.38
C ARG A 281 -10.20 -3.74 5.87
N LEU A 282 -11.14 -4.36 6.57
CA LEU A 282 -11.10 -4.51 8.02
C LEU A 282 -10.04 -5.53 8.41
N PRO A 283 -9.07 -5.18 9.28
CA PRO A 283 -8.12 -6.16 9.79
C PRO A 283 -8.85 -7.29 10.54
N GLY A 284 -8.36 -8.51 10.43
CA GLY A 284 -9.02 -9.71 10.92
C GLY A 284 -10.13 -10.24 10.02
N SER A 285 -10.58 -9.55 8.97
CA SER A 285 -11.57 -10.10 8.02
C SER A 285 -10.92 -10.94 6.92
N LEU A 286 -11.71 -11.72 6.17
CA LEU A 286 -11.22 -12.49 5.03
C LEU A 286 -11.20 -11.64 3.75
N HIS A 287 -10.10 -11.70 2.99
CA HIS A 287 -10.07 -11.26 1.60
C HIS A 287 -10.50 -12.42 0.70
N SER A 288 -11.81 -12.56 0.50
CA SER A 288 -12.38 -13.72 -0.20
C SER A 288 -11.81 -13.97 -1.59
N LYS A 289 -11.43 -12.95 -2.38
CA LYS A 289 -10.86 -13.17 -3.73
C LYS A 289 -9.56 -14.00 -3.76
N VAL A 290 -8.80 -14.00 -2.67
CA VAL A 290 -7.50 -14.69 -2.58
C VAL A 290 -7.42 -15.67 -1.41
N SER A 291 -8.51 -15.82 -0.63
CA SER A 291 -8.59 -16.69 0.54
C SER A 291 -7.52 -16.42 1.59
N MET A 292 -7.26 -15.15 1.88
CA MET A 292 -6.25 -14.73 2.86
C MET A 292 -6.87 -13.85 3.95
N ILE A 293 -6.34 -13.93 5.16
CA ILE A 293 -6.75 -13.08 6.28
C ILE A 293 -6.13 -11.69 6.11
N CYS A 294 -6.89 -10.65 6.44
CA CYS A 294 -6.38 -9.28 6.46
C CYS A 294 -5.64 -9.04 7.77
N THR A 295 -4.36 -9.37 7.83
CA THR A 295 -3.66 -9.49 9.11
C THR A 295 -3.01 -8.16 9.54
N PRO A 296 -3.27 -7.66 10.77
CA PRO A 296 -2.43 -6.63 11.38
C PRO A 296 -0.97 -7.11 11.49
N VAL A 297 -0.03 -6.34 10.96
CA VAL A 297 1.38 -6.70 10.89
C VAL A 297 2.15 -6.00 12.00
N LYS A 298 2.69 -6.77 12.96
CA LYS A 298 3.47 -6.25 14.10
C LYS A 298 4.90 -5.87 13.73
N ASN A 299 5.55 -6.71 12.91
CA ASN A 299 6.90 -6.49 12.42
C ASN A 299 6.90 -6.80 10.92
N LEU A 300 7.18 -5.79 10.10
CA LEU A 300 7.00 -5.89 8.65
C LEU A 300 8.10 -6.72 8.00
N GLU A 301 9.31 -6.67 8.55
CA GLU A 301 10.50 -7.35 8.06
C GLU A 301 10.32 -8.87 8.11
N SER A 302 9.86 -9.39 9.25
CA SER A 302 9.66 -10.83 9.51
C SER A 302 8.31 -11.39 9.07
N PHE A 303 7.35 -10.53 8.75
CA PHE A 303 6.02 -10.95 8.31
C PHE A 303 6.06 -11.59 6.93
N ASP A 304 5.47 -12.77 6.85
CA ASP A 304 5.25 -13.53 5.62
C ASP A 304 3.75 -13.79 5.43
N PRO A 305 3.10 -13.17 4.42
CA PRO A 305 1.67 -13.36 4.20
C PRO A 305 1.29 -14.83 3.91
N PHE A 306 2.18 -15.62 3.29
CA PHE A 306 1.91 -17.02 2.92
C PHE A 306 2.09 -18.00 4.08
N ARG A 307 2.45 -17.49 5.26
CA ARG A 307 2.52 -18.23 6.52
C ARG A 307 1.62 -17.62 7.58
N ASP A 308 1.70 -16.31 7.76
CA ASP A 308 1.15 -15.59 8.91
C ASP A 308 -0.28 -15.07 8.66
N ALA A 309 -0.78 -15.13 7.43
CA ALA A 309 -2.11 -14.67 7.04
C ALA A 309 -2.97 -15.74 6.36
N VAL A 310 -2.57 -17.01 6.50
CA VAL A 310 -3.29 -18.14 5.91
C VAL A 310 -4.40 -18.61 6.86
N PRO A 311 -5.66 -18.62 6.44
CA PRO A 311 -6.73 -19.20 7.24
C PRO A 311 -6.66 -20.73 7.23
N ARG A 312 -7.17 -21.35 8.29
CA ARG A 312 -7.07 -22.80 8.55
C ARG A 312 -7.60 -23.62 7.38
N PHE A 313 -8.76 -23.24 6.82
CA PHE A 313 -9.39 -23.99 5.73
C PHE A 313 -8.52 -24.07 4.47
N VAL A 314 -7.54 -23.17 4.27
CA VAL A 314 -6.63 -23.25 3.12
C VAL A 314 -5.43 -24.16 3.41
N MET A 315 -5.04 -24.33 4.68
CA MET A 315 -4.02 -25.32 5.06
C MET A 315 -4.54 -26.75 4.94
N GLU A 316 -5.85 -26.93 5.12
CA GLU A 316 -6.54 -28.22 5.04
C GLU A 316 -6.94 -28.60 3.60
N ARG A 317 -6.69 -27.71 2.64
CA ARG A 317 -7.05 -27.87 1.24
C ARG A 317 -6.10 -28.76 0.45
#